data_AF-A0AAJ5D7Q8-F1
#
_entry.id   AF-A0AAJ5D7Q8-F1
#
_cell.length_a   1.000
_cell.length_b   1.000
_cell.length_c   1.000
_cell.angle_alpha   90.00
_cell.angle_beta   90.00
_cell.angle_gamma   90.00
#
_symmetry.space_group_name_H-M   'P 1'
#
loop_
_entity.id
_entity.type
_entity.pdbx_description
1 polymer ?
#
loop_
_entity_poly.entity_id
_entity_poly.type
_entity_poly.pdbx_seq_one_letter_code
_entity_poly.pdbx_strand_id
1 'polypeptide(L)' 'MLLEQLKELMDFQLVDKEEYLSTYPLRVEYSLSTKGKEVLKSLEIMQRLGIQYLEEKQIIGSR' A
#
# COMPACT_ATOMS: atom_id res chain seq x y z
N MET A 1 -8.57 5.78 10.87
CA MET A 1 -9.45 4.64 10.47
C MET A 1 -9.19 4.28 9.01
N LEU A 2 -9.46 3.03 8.56
CA LEU A 2 -9.16 2.59 7.18
C LEU A 2 -9.75 3.50 6.09
N LEU A 3 -10.97 4.02 6.30
CA LEU A 3 -11.62 4.93 5.35
C LEU A 3 -10.88 6.27 5.18
N GLU A 4 -10.31 6.81 6.27
CA GLU A 4 -9.51 8.03 6.22
C GLU A 4 -8.20 7.80 5.47
N GLN A 5 -7.55 6.66 5.72
CA GLN A 5 -6.33 6.27 5.01
C GLN A 5 -6.57 6.06 3.51
N LEU A 6 -7.67 5.38 3.14
CA LEU A 6 -8.03 5.22 1.72
C LEU A 6 -8.33 6.57 1.06
N LYS A 7 -8.98 7.48 1.79
CA LYS A 7 -9.24 8.84 1.28
C LYS A 7 -7.93 9.57 1.00
N GLU A 8 -7.00 9.59 1.94
CA GLU A 8 -5.68 10.21 1.75
C GLU A 8 -4.93 9.58 0.56
N LEU A 9 -4.94 8.25 0.44
CA LEU A 9 -4.28 7.55 -0.66
C LEU A 9 -4.92 7.87 -2.03
N MET A 10 -6.23 8.09 -2.09
CA MET A 10 -6.92 8.60 -3.29
C MET A 10 -6.54 10.07 -3.56
N ASP A 11 -6.49 10.92 -2.53
CA ASP A 11 -6.11 12.34 -2.65
C ASP A 11 -4.68 12.50 -3.21
N PHE A 12 -3.77 11.58 -2.85
CA PHE A 12 -2.41 11.52 -3.41
C PHE A 12 -2.30 10.79 -4.76
N GLN A 13 -3.41 10.31 -5.31
CA GLN A 13 -3.50 9.55 -6.56
C GLN A 13 -2.70 8.22 -6.53
N LEU A 14 -2.62 7.58 -5.36
CA LEU A 14 -1.94 6.29 -5.17
C LEU A 14 -2.93 5.12 -5.30
N VAL A 15 -4.20 5.35 -5.01
CA VAL A 15 -5.27 4.36 -5.07
C VAL A 15 -6.40 4.90 -5.95
N ASP A 16 -6.90 4.04 -6.84
CA ASP A 16 -8.09 4.27 -7.65
C ASP A 16 -9.29 3.54 -7.03
N LYS A 17 -10.49 4.08 -7.24
CA LYS A 17 -11.76 3.51 -6.77
C LYS A 17 -12.70 3.31 -7.96
N GLU A 18 -13.26 2.10 -8.08
CA GLU A 18 -14.24 1.75 -9.11
C GLU A 18 -15.56 1.32 -8.47
N GLU A 19 -16.67 1.91 -8.92
CA GLU A 19 -18.02 1.60 -8.46
C GLU A 19 -18.81 0.86 -9.54
N TYR A 20 -19.28 -0.34 -9.20
CA TYR A 20 -20.05 -1.19 -10.09
C TYR A 20 -21.54 -0.98 -9.85
N LEU A 21 -22.08 0.09 -10.46
CA LEU A 21 -23.48 0.52 -10.25
C LEU A 21 -24.53 -0.48 -10.75
N SER A 22 -24.15 -1.42 -11.63
CA SER A 22 -25.04 -2.43 -12.21
C SER A 22 -25.14 -3.72 -11.40
N THR A 23 -24.46 -3.83 -10.24
CA THR A 23 -24.51 -5.04 -9.40
C THR A 23 -25.46 -4.86 -8.22
N TYR A 24 -26.11 -5.95 -7.81
CA TYR A 24 -26.83 -6.02 -6.53
C TYR A 24 -26.26 -7.16 -5.69
N PRO A 25 -25.65 -6.88 -4.52
CA PRO A 25 -25.49 -5.55 -3.92
C PRO A 25 -24.49 -4.65 -4.67
N LEU A 26 -24.52 -3.34 -4.37
CA LEU A 26 -23.55 -2.38 -4.88
C LEU A 26 -22.14 -2.83 -4.52
N ARG A 27 -21.26 -2.92 -5.52
CA ARG A 27 -19.87 -3.35 -5.37
C ARG A 27 -18.94 -2.19 -5.63
N VAL A 28 -17.90 -2.08 -4.79
CA VAL A 28 -16.84 -1.08 -4.91
C VAL A 28 -15.51 -1.80 -4.79
N GLU A 29 -14.57 -1.47 -5.68
CA GLU A 29 -13.21 -1.96 -5.64
C GLU A 29 -12.22 -0.82 -5.51
N TYR A 30 -11.10 -1.11 -4.86
CA TYR A 30 -9.96 -0.19 -4.74
C TYR A 30 -8.73 -0.90 -5.31
N SER A 31 -7.95 -0.21 -6.11
CA SER A 31 -6.72 -0.76 -6.70
C SER A 31 -5.59 0.26 -6.68
N LEU A 32 -4.35 -0.20 -6.74
CA LEU A 32 -3.21 0.71 -6.87
C LEU A 32 -3.19 1.32 -8.27
N SER A 33 -3.09 2.64 -8.32
CA SER A 33 -2.87 3.37 -9.56
C SER A 33 -1.47 3.06 -10.13
N THR A 34 -1.19 3.49 -11.36
CA THR A 34 0.16 3.40 -11.93
C THR A 34 1.20 4.07 -11.03
N LYS A 35 0.88 5.24 -10.47
CA LYS A 35 1.74 5.96 -9.52
C LYS A 35 1.88 5.19 -8.20
N GLY A 36 0.80 4.63 -7.68
CA GLY A 36 0.81 3.79 -6.48
C GLY A 36 1.73 2.58 -6.61
N LYS A 37 1.75 1.94 -7.78
CA LYS A 37 2.66 0.82 -8.09
C LYS A 37 4.13 1.25 -8.11
N GLU A 38 4.47 2.42 -8.62
CA GLU A 38 5.85 2.94 -8.58
C GLU A 38 6.30 3.29 -7.16
N VAL A 39 5.40 3.87 -6.35
CA VAL A 39 5.66 4.11 -4.92
C VAL A 39 5.89 2.79 -4.18
N LEU A 40 5.11 1.76 -4.48
CA LEU A 40 5.27 0.44 -3.87
C LEU A 40 6.68 -0.14 -4.11
N LYS A 41 7.22 -0.04 -5.34
CA LYS A 41 8.59 -0.46 -5.64
C LYS A 41 9.63 0.26 -4.78
N SER A 42 9.42 1.55 -4.53
CA SER A 42 10.31 2.34 -3.67
C SER A 42 10.23 1.87 -2.22
N LEU A 43 9.03 1.57 -1.73
CA LEU A 43 8.81 1.02 -0.39
C LEU A 43 9.42 -0.39 -0.24
N GLU A 44 9.40 -1.22 -1.28
CA GLU A 44 10.06 -2.53 -1.28
C GLU A 44 11.58 -2.39 -1.13
N ILE A 45 12.19 -1.41 -1.81
CA ILE A 45 13.62 -1.10 -1.65
C ILE A 45 13.91 -0.65 -0.21
N MET A 46 13.10 0.27 0.33
CA MET A 46 13.24 0.74 1.71
C MET A 46 13.11 -0.40 2.72
N GLN A 47 12.13 -1.29 2.53
CA GLN A 47 11.92 -2.46 3.39
C GLN A 47 13.12 -3.41 3.32
N ARG A 48 13.63 -3.72 2.13
CA ARG A 48 14.80 -4.58 1.96
C ARG A 48 16.02 -4.02 2.70
N LEU A 49 16.30 -2.73 2.53
CA LEU A 49 17.40 -2.06 3.23
C LEU A 49 17.18 -2.05 4.76
N GLY A 50 15.93 -1.83 5.19
CA GLY A 50 15.56 -1.90 6.60
C GLY A 50 15.79 -3.27 7.21
N ILE A 51 15.41 -4.35 6.51
CA ILE A 51 15.65 -5.73 6.95
C ILE A 51 17.16 -5.99 7.10
N GLN A 52 17.96 -5.66 6.08
CA GLN A 52 19.41 -5.82 6.13
C GLN A 52 20.02 -5.09 7.34
N TYR A 53 19.61 -3.84 7.57
CA TYR A 53 20.06 -3.07 8.73
C TYR A 53 19.70 -3.74 10.05
N LEU A 54 18.49 -4.27 10.17
CA LEU A 54 18.02 -4.92 11.40
C LEU A 54 18.75 -6.25 11.66
N GLU A 55 19.07 -7.01 10.60
CA GLU A 55 19.89 -8.22 10.66
C GLU A 55 21.33 -7.93 11.09
N GLU A 56 21.97 -6.91 10.48
CA GLU A 56 23.33 -6.47 10.83
C GLU A 56 23.44 -6.04 12.31
N LYS A 57 22.37 -5.44 12.85
CA LYS A 57 22.30 -5.00 14.25
C LYS A 57 21.85 -6.10 15.21
N GLN A 58 21.61 -7.32 14.74
CA GLN A 58 21.04 -8.44 15.52
C GLN A 58 19.74 -8.09 16.27
N ILE A 59 19.02 -7.06 15.81
CA ILE A 59 17.73 -6.68 16.40
C ILE A 59 16.68 -7.76 16.11
N ILE A 60 16.89 -8.51 15.02
CA ILE A 60 16.11 -9.68 14.64
C ILE A 60 17.05 -10.90 14.64
N GLY A 61 17.70 -11.19 15.77
CA GLY A 61 18.70 -12.26 15.83
C GLY A 61 19.22 -12.63 17.21
N SER A 62 18.35 -13.13 18.09
CA SER A 62 18.65 -14.25 19.01
C SER A 62 17.38 -14.71 19.75
N ARG A 63 16.59 -15.55 19.07
CA ARG A 63 15.83 -16.64 19.68
C ARG A 63 15.95 -17.87 18.78
#